data_AF-A0A7W8GEK0-F1
#
_entry.id   AF-A0A7W8GEK0-F1
#
_cell.length_a   1.000
_cell.length_b   1.000
_cell.length_c   1.000
_cell.angle_alpha   90.00
_cell.angle_beta   90.00
_cell.angle_gamma   90.00
#
_symmetry.space_group_name_H-M   'P 1'
#
loop_
_entity.id
_entity.type
_entity.pdbx_description
1 polymer ?
#
loop_
_entity_poly.entity_id
_entity_poly.type
_entity_poly.pdbx_seq_one_letter_code
_entity_poly.pdbx_strand_id
1 'polypeptide(L)'
;MTQQPLSPLRLPLAPLGLLALTLALSACGGGPASKAPAQAAAQPPVDFVYDGKDHSWSSDGRQGGIKAQAINSGDNTLSYEGWTAATNAWGPIEVNRSNGEKNAGDGRTLSIGGQTFANGFGVHAGSSMTFQIGGQCTSFTATVGMDDEVGDRGSVVFQVYADGVKLYDSGVVRGSDSGRAVNVNVAGKNELKLVVTDAGDGLNYDHADWANAMLRSCGGTASIAPAPPVSGNVQYSGKLIITKGGTYSGNWESQDTGAAVSIRTSEPVIIENSNIRGRGHLIHGFRNRVTIRNTRGYALNPNVAGRTHGYAVAAEELMSLRIENSYFENTGGIYIREFWGDPNRGDTIKILRNQIRNVNGTKSDGNGGYQNASHIVQALHMNAVRRVPNVEVAWNEIINEPGKSATEENINILASSGTPNSPMLIHDNYIQGAYPVSPATTTNYAGGGILLGDGKVSDPLDSGYTRVYNNQIVGTTNHGLAIAGGVSHQMYNNRVVGSGRLPDGTRLPAANVGLYVWDPYGAGKLTPPTFANNVMRDNVVGWTRVGSDGRTSNNPMWFPNCGLNNTVCTGNQDLGTVTLDMERQEFTRWQSKLSSAGIKVGP
;
A
#
# COMPACT_ATOMS: atom_id res chain seq x y z
N MET A 1 45.59 3.05 61.31
CA MET A 1 44.79 1.95 61.88
C MET A 1 43.84 1.46 60.79
N THR A 2 44.32 0.54 59.96
CA THR A 2 43.92 -0.89 59.92
C THR A 2 42.45 -1.11 59.51
N GLN A 3 42.20 -1.43 58.24
CA GLN A 3 41.91 -2.81 57.81
C GLN A 3 41.92 -2.96 56.28
N GLN A 4 42.23 -4.19 55.86
CA GLN A 4 42.57 -4.67 54.52
C GLN A 4 41.35 -4.95 53.61
N PRO A 5 41.58 -5.21 52.30
CA PRO A 5 40.58 -5.32 51.23
C PRO A 5 40.30 -6.76 50.78
N LEU A 6 39.27 -6.97 49.95
CA LEU A 6 39.07 -8.19 49.15
C LEU A 6 39.03 -7.86 47.65
N SER A 7 39.90 -8.56 46.92
CA SER A 7 40.19 -8.51 45.47
C SER A 7 39.08 -9.12 44.60
N PRO A 8 39.18 -8.95 43.27
CA PRO A 8 39.23 -10.17 42.44
C PRO A 8 40.21 -10.12 41.25
N LEU A 9 40.39 -11.29 40.64
CA LEU A 9 41.00 -11.64 39.34
C LEU A 9 42.53 -11.70 39.20
N ARG A 10 43.03 -12.92 38.84
CA ARG A 10 44.06 -13.23 37.81
C ARG A 10 44.00 -14.74 37.44
N LEU A 11 43.67 -15.11 36.19
CA LEU A 11 44.53 -15.68 35.09
C LEU A 11 44.75 -17.24 35.17
N PRO A 12 45.32 -17.96 34.16
CA PRO A 12 44.77 -18.41 32.86
C PRO A 12 45.09 -19.93 32.56
N LEU A 13 44.99 -20.34 31.27
CA LEU A 13 45.57 -21.52 30.55
C LEU A 13 44.65 -22.67 30.05
N ALA A 14 44.85 -23.00 28.77
CA ALA A 14 44.41 -24.18 27.99
C ALA A 14 45.40 -25.37 28.16
N PRO A 15 45.47 -26.49 27.37
CA PRO A 15 44.65 -27.03 26.24
C PRO A 15 44.44 -28.60 26.29
N LEU A 16 44.18 -29.25 25.13
CA LEU A 16 44.10 -30.71 24.77
C LEU A 16 42.69 -31.34 24.75
N GLY A 17 42.27 -32.16 23.77
CA GLY A 17 42.97 -32.77 22.63
C GLY A 17 42.00 -33.49 21.65
N LEU A 18 42.51 -33.71 20.44
CA LEU A 18 41.92 -34.45 19.31
C LEU A 18 41.98 -35.98 19.52
N LEU A 19 41.03 -36.72 18.91
CA LEU A 19 41.28 -38.07 18.42
C LEU A 19 40.53 -38.31 17.10
N ALA A 20 41.26 -38.84 16.12
CA ALA A 20 40.83 -39.22 14.78
C ALA A 20 40.74 -40.75 14.66
N LEU A 21 39.94 -41.26 13.72
CA LEU A 21 40.24 -42.51 13.05
C LEU A 21 39.74 -42.49 11.60
N THR A 22 40.67 -42.81 10.70
CA THR A 22 40.61 -42.86 9.25
C THR A 22 40.26 -44.26 8.75
N LEU A 23 39.69 -44.38 7.55
CA LEU A 23 40.01 -45.48 6.63
C LEU A 23 39.85 -45.01 5.18
N ALA A 24 40.89 -45.27 4.39
CA ALA A 24 41.03 -44.95 2.98
C ALA A 24 41.53 -46.19 2.22
N LEU A 25 41.20 -46.29 0.92
CA LEU A 25 41.96 -46.86 -0.22
C LEU A 25 41.06 -46.71 -1.46
N SER A 26 41.34 -45.82 -2.44
CA SER A 26 42.27 -45.91 -3.60
C SER A 26 42.02 -47.14 -4.51
N ALA A 27 42.03 -47.10 -5.85
CA ALA A 27 42.65 -46.17 -6.81
C ALA A 27 42.12 -46.33 -8.27
N CYS A 28 42.44 -45.30 -9.09
CA CYS A 28 42.77 -45.27 -10.53
C CYS A 28 41.74 -45.57 -11.65
N GLY A 29 41.41 -44.50 -12.41
CA GLY A 29 41.89 -44.34 -13.80
C GLY A 29 40.98 -44.73 -14.96
N GLY A 30 40.54 -43.73 -15.75
CA GLY A 30 40.14 -43.91 -17.16
C GLY A 30 38.86 -43.17 -17.58
N GLY A 31 38.99 -42.01 -18.23
CA GLY A 31 38.03 -41.63 -19.30
C GLY A 31 38.53 -42.19 -20.64
N PRO A 32 37.78 -42.12 -21.76
CA PRO A 32 36.50 -41.43 -21.97
C PRO A 32 35.42 -42.30 -22.68
N ALA A 33 34.15 -41.92 -22.58
CA ALA A 33 33.16 -41.96 -23.67
C ALA A 33 31.83 -41.39 -23.17
N SER A 34 31.40 -40.31 -23.80
CA SER A 34 30.08 -39.73 -23.68
C SER A 34 29.00 -40.77 -24.00
N LYS A 35 28.25 -41.23 -23.00
CA LYS A 35 26.89 -41.71 -23.21
C LYS A 35 25.95 -40.55 -22.90
N ALA A 36 25.24 -40.09 -23.94
CA ALA A 36 24.08 -39.23 -23.76
C ALA A 36 23.16 -39.85 -22.69
N PRO A 37 22.57 -39.06 -21.77
CA PRO A 37 21.55 -39.60 -20.90
C PRO A 37 20.42 -40.12 -21.79
N ALA A 38 20.02 -41.37 -21.55
CA ALA A 38 18.87 -41.97 -22.18
C ALA A 38 17.65 -41.04 -21.98
N GLN A 39 17.02 -40.62 -23.08
CA GLN A 39 15.70 -40.04 -23.03
C GLN A 39 14.80 -41.02 -22.29
N ALA A 40 14.27 -40.59 -21.14
CA ALA A 40 13.18 -41.28 -20.50
C ALA A 40 12.06 -41.40 -21.55
N ALA A 41 11.61 -42.63 -21.83
CA ALA A 41 10.52 -42.85 -22.75
C ALA A 41 9.28 -42.08 -22.24
N ALA A 42 8.76 -41.18 -23.07
CA ALA A 42 7.52 -40.45 -22.78
C ALA A 42 6.40 -41.47 -22.54
N GLN A 43 5.83 -41.45 -21.34
CA GLN A 43 4.59 -42.18 -21.06
C GLN A 43 3.47 -41.57 -21.91
N PRO A 44 2.47 -42.37 -22.36
CA PRO A 44 1.38 -41.84 -23.16
C PRO A 44 0.67 -40.70 -22.43
N PRO A 45 0.20 -39.67 -23.16
CA PRO A 45 -0.49 -38.53 -22.57
C PRO A 45 -1.67 -39.00 -21.73
N VAL A 46 -1.91 -38.37 -20.57
CA VAL A 46 -3.14 -38.61 -19.80
C VAL A 46 -4.31 -38.04 -20.59
N ASP A 47 -5.26 -38.90 -20.96
CA ASP A 47 -6.53 -38.44 -21.50
C ASP A 47 -7.40 -38.00 -20.34
N PHE A 48 -7.59 -36.69 -20.22
CA PHE A 48 -8.60 -36.09 -19.35
C PHE A 48 -9.97 -36.62 -19.79
N VAL A 49 -10.56 -37.51 -18.98
CA VAL A 49 -11.92 -38.02 -19.20
C VAL A 49 -12.82 -37.46 -18.10
N TYR A 50 -13.56 -36.41 -18.45
CA TYR A 50 -14.63 -35.89 -17.60
C TYR A 50 -15.71 -36.98 -17.43
N ASP A 51 -15.79 -37.56 -16.24
CA ASP A 51 -16.69 -38.68 -15.92
C ASP A 51 -18.10 -38.23 -15.50
N GLY A 52 -18.42 -36.95 -15.69
CA GLY A 52 -19.70 -36.34 -15.30
C GLY A 52 -19.83 -36.07 -13.80
N LYS A 53 -18.77 -36.25 -13.00
CA LYS A 53 -18.75 -35.95 -11.56
C LYS A 53 -17.81 -34.78 -11.26
N ASP A 54 -18.15 -34.02 -10.22
CA ASP A 54 -17.31 -32.98 -9.68
C ASP A 54 -16.19 -33.61 -8.84
N HIS A 55 -14.94 -33.35 -9.22
CA HIS A 55 -13.73 -33.77 -8.50
C HIS A 55 -12.94 -32.58 -7.98
N SER A 56 -13.59 -31.42 -7.80
CA SER A 56 -12.95 -30.27 -7.18
C SER A 56 -12.50 -30.61 -5.75
N TRP A 57 -11.34 -30.10 -5.38
CA TRP A 57 -10.70 -30.35 -4.10
C TRP A 57 -10.48 -29.04 -3.36
N SER A 58 -10.62 -29.09 -2.04
CA SER A 58 -10.29 -27.95 -1.17
C SER A 58 -9.69 -28.43 0.14
N SER A 59 -8.87 -27.57 0.75
CA SER A 59 -8.24 -27.79 2.04
C SER A 59 -8.16 -26.47 2.81
N ASP A 60 -8.56 -26.47 4.08
CA ASP A 60 -8.41 -25.38 5.05
C ASP A 60 -7.10 -25.46 5.86
N GLY A 61 -6.13 -26.21 5.33
CA GLY A 61 -4.85 -26.50 5.96
C GLY A 61 -4.31 -27.87 5.57
N ARG A 62 -3.01 -28.00 5.34
CA ARG A 62 -2.37 -29.30 5.09
C ARG A 62 -2.48 -30.15 6.37
N GLN A 63 -3.20 -31.28 6.30
CA GLN A 63 -3.61 -32.10 7.45
C GLN A 63 -2.61 -32.14 8.61
N GLY A 64 -3.08 -31.83 9.83
CA GLY A 64 -2.28 -31.86 11.06
C GLY A 64 -2.41 -30.64 11.97
N GLY A 65 -3.54 -29.94 11.99
CA GLY A 65 -3.76 -28.77 12.84
C GLY A 65 -2.91 -27.56 12.42
N ILE A 66 -3.39 -26.36 12.74
CA ILE A 66 -2.66 -25.11 12.46
C ILE A 66 -1.42 -25.07 13.36
N LYS A 67 -0.33 -25.71 12.94
CA LYS A 67 1.00 -25.33 13.38
C LYS A 67 1.41 -24.12 12.54
N ALA A 68 1.93 -23.09 13.21
CA ALA A 68 2.51 -21.94 12.53
C ALA A 68 3.50 -22.42 11.46
N GLN A 69 3.46 -21.79 10.27
CA GLN A 69 4.41 -22.10 9.22
C GLN A 69 5.83 -22.00 9.77
N ALA A 70 6.65 -23.03 9.52
CA ALA A 70 8.00 -23.11 10.03
C ALA A 70 8.96 -22.42 9.06
N ILE A 71 8.65 -21.17 8.71
CA ILE A 71 9.52 -20.34 7.88
C ILE A 71 10.80 -20.12 8.67
N ASN A 72 11.88 -20.76 8.22
CA ASN A 72 13.20 -20.63 8.82
C ASN A 72 13.88 -19.36 8.29
N SER A 73 14.96 -18.94 8.94
CA SER A 73 15.78 -17.87 8.37
C SER A 73 16.47 -18.34 7.08
N GLY A 74 16.60 -17.44 6.09
CA GLY A 74 17.15 -17.75 4.78
C GLY A 74 16.10 -18.19 3.75
N ASP A 75 16.51 -19.01 2.78
CA ASP A 75 15.64 -19.44 1.69
C ASP A 75 14.85 -20.70 2.09
N ASN A 76 13.54 -20.68 1.87
CA ASN A 76 12.62 -21.77 2.22
C ASN A 76 11.93 -22.29 0.96
N THR A 77 11.97 -23.60 0.74
CA THR A 77 11.22 -24.27 -0.33
C THR A 77 9.76 -24.36 0.06
N LEU A 78 8.87 -23.74 -0.73
CA LEU A 78 7.47 -23.54 -0.36
C LEU A 78 6.69 -24.87 -0.28
N SER A 79 7.11 -25.92 -1.00
CA SER A 79 6.48 -27.25 -0.90
C SER A 79 6.71 -27.97 0.44
N TYR A 80 7.63 -27.46 1.26
CA TYR A 80 7.81 -27.89 2.66
C TYR A 80 6.98 -27.07 3.65
N GLU A 81 6.38 -25.96 3.20
CA GLU A 81 5.51 -25.12 4.03
C GLU A 81 4.05 -25.57 3.91
N GLY A 82 3.28 -25.37 4.98
CA GLY A 82 1.84 -25.64 4.98
C GLY A 82 1.04 -24.46 4.45
N TRP A 83 0.17 -24.66 3.46
CA TRP A 83 -0.83 -23.65 3.11
C TRP A 83 -1.90 -23.52 4.20
N THR A 84 -2.49 -22.34 4.31
CA THR A 84 -3.65 -22.07 5.19
C THR A 84 -4.99 -22.27 4.48
N ALA A 85 -5.00 -22.22 3.15
CA ALA A 85 -6.15 -22.58 2.34
C ALA A 85 -5.67 -23.01 0.95
N ALA A 86 -6.34 -23.97 0.34
CA ALA A 86 -6.09 -24.36 -1.04
C ALA A 86 -7.36 -24.89 -1.71
N THR A 87 -7.47 -24.65 -3.02
CA THR A 87 -8.53 -25.18 -3.89
C THR A 87 -7.93 -25.66 -5.20
N ASN A 88 -8.53 -26.66 -5.82
CA ASN A 88 -8.14 -27.17 -7.12
C ASN A 88 -9.38 -27.65 -7.87
N ALA A 89 -9.53 -27.33 -9.15
CA ALA A 89 -10.77 -27.64 -9.86
C ALA A 89 -10.92 -29.13 -10.20
N TRP A 90 -9.80 -29.87 -10.25
CA TRP A 90 -9.79 -31.30 -10.53
C TRP A 90 -8.69 -32.00 -9.74
N GLY A 91 -9.08 -32.90 -8.85
CA GLY A 91 -8.17 -33.67 -8.02
C GLY A 91 -7.50 -32.87 -6.91
N PRO A 92 -6.80 -33.53 -5.98
CA PRO A 92 -5.96 -32.86 -5.00
C PRO A 92 -4.83 -32.05 -5.64
N ILE A 93 -4.37 -31.00 -4.93
CA ILE A 93 -3.07 -30.41 -5.23
C ILE A 93 -1.99 -31.39 -4.81
N GLU A 94 -1.08 -31.70 -5.73
CA GLU A 94 0.00 -32.63 -5.52
C GLU A 94 1.28 -31.91 -5.12
N VAL A 95 1.94 -32.39 -4.06
CA VAL A 95 3.19 -31.79 -3.56
C VAL A 95 4.37 -32.56 -4.12
N ASN A 96 5.26 -31.85 -4.82
CA ASN A 96 6.44 -32.39 -5.51
C ASN A 96 6.10 -33.43 -6.59
N ARG A 97 4.87 -33.39 -7.12
CA ARG A 97 4.34 -34.23 -8.20
C ARG A 97 3.36 -33.42 -9.06
N SER A 98 3.18 -33.79 -10.33
CA SER A 98 2.16 -33.23 -11.23
C SER A 98 0.74 -33.52 -10.72
N ASN A 99 -0.28 -32.85 -11.24
CA ASN A 99 -1.67 -33.22 -10.92
C ASN A 99 -2.02 -34.57 -11.57
N GLY A 100 -2.31 -35.60 -10.76
CA GLY A 100 -2.48 -36.96 -11.26
C GLY A 100 -3.91 -37.42 -11.51
N GLU A 101 -4.86 -36.48 -11.66
CA GLU A 101 -6.30 -36.68 -11.81
C GLU A 101 -7.11 -36.72 -10.50
N LYS A 102 -7.35 -37.88 -9.88
CA LYS A 102 -8.46 -38.01 -8.89
C LYS A 102 -8.01 -38.28 -7.47
N ASN A 103 -6.96 -39.07 -7.29
CA ASN A 103 -6.54 -39.53 -5.98
C ASN A 103 -5.34 -38.74 -5.50
N ALA A 104 -5.12 -38.66 -4.19
CA ALA A 104 -3.88 -38.06 -3.69
C ALA A 104 -2.68 -38.98 -4.01
N GLY A 105 -1.60 -38.41 -4.55
CA GLY A 105 -0.33 -39.08 -4.80
C GLY A 105 -0.26 -39.92 -6.08
N ASP A 106 -1.22 -39.76 -7.01
CA ASP A 106 -1.21 -40.43 -8.33
C ASP A 106 -0.47 -39.63 -9.42
N GLY A 107 -0.03 -38.41 -9.10
CA GLY A 107 0.77 -37.55 -9.96
C GLY A 107 2.16 -38.09 -10.31
N ARG A 108 2.72 -37.60 -11.42
CA ARG A 108 4.06 -37.94 -11.92
C ARG A 108 5.10 -36.95 -11.40
N THR A 109 6.35 -37.08 -11.86
CA THR A 109 7.36 -36.04 -11.60
C THR A 109 6.98 -34.76 -12.34
N LEU A 110 7.00 -33.62 -11.65
CA LEU A 110 6.78 -32.30 -12.23
C LEU A 110 7.68 -32.08 -13.44
N SER A 111 7.12 -31.68 -14.57
CA SER A 111 7.90 -31.46 -15.79
C SER A 111 7.35 -30.34 -16.64
N ILE A 112 8.21 -29.38 -17.01
CA ILE A 112 7.83 -28.22 -17.83
C ILE A 112 8.85 -28.05 -18.96
N GLY A 113 8.39 -28.08 -20.22
CA GLY A 113 9.22 -27.86 -21.39
C GLY A 113 10.38 -28.86 -21.50
N GLY A 114 10.15 -30.11 -21.07
CA GLY A 114 11.12 -31.20 -21.02
C GLY A 114 12.08 -31.16 -19.83
N GLN A 115 11.96 -30.21 -18.91
CA GLN A 115 12.77 -30.15 -17.69
C GLN A 115 12.00 -30.70 -16.49
N THR A 116 12.61 -31.65 -15.77
CA THR A 116 12.01 -32.24 -14.57
C THR A 116 12.38 -31.46 -13.31
N PHE A 117 11.44 -31.36 -12.37
CA PHE A 117 11.63 -30.66 -11.10
C PHE A 117 11.35 -31.57 -9.91
N ALA A 118 12.25 -31.54 -8.92
CA ALA A 118 12.11 -32.35 -7.72
C ALA A 118 11.17 -31.73 -6.68
N ASN A 119 10.95 -30.41 -6.73
CA ASN A 119 10.16 -29.68 -5.75
C ASN A 119 9.16 -28.75 -6.44
N GLY A 120 7.95 -28.66 -5.89
CA GLY A 120 6.91 -27.79 -6.41
C GLY A 120 5.50 -28.24 -6.06
N PHE A 121 4.53 -27.75 -6.82
CA PHE A 121 3.12 -28.16 -6.73
C PHE A 121 2.56 -28.44 -8.11
N GLY A 122 1.93 -29.59 -8.29
CA GLY A 122 1.13 -29.92 -9.46
C GLY A 122 -0.33 -29.59 -9.18
N VAL A 123 -0.93 -28.78 -10.04
CA VAL A 123 -2.31 -28.31 -9.90
C VAL A 123 -3.07 -28.47 -11.22
N HIS A 124 -4.38 -28.34 -11.13
CA HIS A 124 -5.25 -28.12 -12.25
C HIS A 124 -5.65 -26.63 -12.28
N ALA A 125 -5.92 -26.02 -13.44
CA ALA A 125 -6.46 -24.65 -13.49
C ALA A 125 -7.80 -24.53 -12.72
N GLY A 126 -8.14 -23.30 -12.31
CA GLY A 126 -9.17 -23.03 -11.30
C GLY A 126 -8.69 -23.28 -9.87
N SER A 127 -7.36 -23.25 -9.67
CA SER A 127 -6.73 -23.53 -8.38
C SER A 127 -6.23 -22.30 -7.65
N SER A 128 -6.13 -22.44 -6.33
CA SER A 128 -5.45 -21.47 -5.49
C SER A 128 -4.77 -22.12 -4.29
N MET A 129 -3.66 -21.55 -3.83
CA MET A 129 -2.98 -21.92 -2.58
C MET A 129 -2.58 -20.65 -1.83
N THR A 130 -2.96 -20.54 -0.56
CA THR A 130 -2.68 -19.40 0.30
C THR A 130 -1.70 -19.79 1.41
N PHE A 131 -0.67 -18.98 1.64
CA PHE A 131 0.37 -19.19 2.63
C PHE A 131 0.50 -17.94 3.51
N GLN A 132 0.68 -18.13 4.82
CA GLN A 132 0.91 -17.05 5.79
C GLN A 132 2.42 -16.86 6.03
N ILE A 133 3.02 -16.02 5.21
CA ILE A 133 4.46 -15.73 5.19
C ILE A 133 4.90 -14.70 6.25
N GLY A 134 3.96 -14.09 6.96
CA GLY A 134 4.19 -13.33 8.20
C GLY A 134 5.12 -12.12 8.10
N GLY A 135 5.31 -11.56 6.90
CA GLY A 135 6.18 -10.41 6.67
C GLY A 135 7.68 -10.71 6.75
N GLN A 136 8.07 -11.98 6.88
CA GLN A 136 9.43 -12.36 7.25
C GLN A 136 10.37 -12.52 6.05
N CYS A 137 9.85 -12.65 4.84
CA CYS A 137 10.58 -12.96 3.61
C CYS A 137 10.61 -11.77 2.65
N THR A 138 11.60 -11.72 1.74
CA THR A 138 11.78 -10.57 0.83
C THR A 138 11.28 -10.81 -0.59
N SER A 139 11.37 -12.04 -1.11
CA SER A 139 10.89 -12.38 -2.45
C SER A 139 10.34 -13.79 -2.53
N PHE A 140 9.47 -14.02 -3.51
CA PHE A 140 8.99 -15.33 -3.92
C PHE A 140 9.46 -15.60 -5.35
N THR A 141 10.03 -16.78 -5.57
CA THR A 141 10.53 -17.23 -6.88
C THR A 141 9.97 -18.59 -7.25
N ALA A 142 9.67 -18.83 -8.52
CA ALA A 142 9.27 -20.13 -9.05
C ALA A 142 9.58 -20.22 -10.55
N THR A 143 9.51 -21.43 -11.12
CA THR A 143 9.31 -21.65 -12.55
C THR A 143 7.89 -22.16 -12.75
N VAL A 144 7.14 -21.56 -13.65
CA VAL A 144 5.74 -21.93 -13.91
C VAL A 144 5.53 -22.36 -15.35
N GLY A 145 4.69 -23.36 -15.57
CA GLY A 145 4.33 -23.83 -16.90
C GLY A 145 3.31 -24.94 -16.86
N MET A 146 2.78 -25.29 -18.02
CA MET A 146 1.96 -26.50 -18.13
C MET A 146 2.81 -27.74 -17.91
N ASP A 147 2.23 -28.77 -17.29
CA ASP A 147 2.93 -30.04 -17.14
C ASP A 147 3.06 -30.74 -18.51
N ASP A 148 4.22 -31.30 -18.80
CA ASP A 148 4.48 -31.96 -20.08
C ASP A 148 3.56 -33.18 -20.34
N GLU A 149 2.92 -33.75 -19.31
CA GLU A 149 2.04 -34.92 -19.42
C GLU A 149 0.76 -34.67 -20.23
N VAL A 150 0.34 -33.40 -20.33
CA VAL A 150 -0.82 -33.01 -21.12
C VAL A 150 -0.46 -32.55 -22.54
N GLY A 151 0.83 -32.36 -22.85
CA GLY A 151 1.28 -31.83 -24.14
C GLY A 151 0.64 -30.47 -24.47
N ASP A 152 0.44 -30.17 -25.76
CA ASP A 152 -0.06 -28.85 -26.22
C ASP A 152 -1.59 -28.68 -26.11
N ARG A 153 -2.27 -29.42 -25.22
CA ARG A 153 -3.74 -29.58 -25.25
C ARG A 153 -4.53 -28.60 -24.39
N GLY A 154 -3.91 -27.94 -23.41
CA GLY A 154 -4.59 -26.97 -22.53
C GLY A 154 -3.94 -25.59 -22.57
N SER A 155 -4.46 -24.68 -21.76
CA SER A 155 -3.89 -23.34 -21.61
C SER A 155 -4.24 -22.70 -20.28
N VAL A 156 -3.25 -22.07 -19.64
CA VAL A 156 -3.41 -21.54 -18.27
C VAL A 156 -2.84 -20.14 -18.10
N VAL A 157 -3.26 -19.44 -17.04
CA VAL A 157 -2.61 -18.22 -16.58
C VAL A 157 -2.22 -18.38 -15.11
N PHE A 158 -0.92 -18.21 -14.83
CA PHE A 158 -0.38 -18.18 -13.48
C PHE A 158 -0.42 -16.77 -12.93
N GLN A 159 -0.89 -16.64 -11.70
CA GLN A 159 -0.93 -15.37 -10.98
C GLN A 159 -0.37 -15.56 -9.58
N VAL A 160 0.38 -14.56 -9.13
CA VAL A 160 0.85 -14.48 -7.73
C VAL A 160 0.24 -13.24 -7.10
N TYR A 161 -0.36 -13.42 -5.94
CA TYR A 161 -0.89 -12.36 -5.10
C TYR A 161 -0.14 -12.33 -3.78
N ALA A 162 0.05 -11.15 -3.20
CA ALA A 162 0.47 -11.03 -1.80
C ALA A 162 -0.37 -9.97 -1.10
N ASP A 163 -0.90 -10.30 0.08
CA ASP A 163 -1.90 -9.51 0.81
C ASP A 163 -3.06 -9.03 -0.09
N GLY A 164 -3.55 -9.91 -0.97
CA GLY A 164 -4.62 -9.61 -1.92
C GLY A 164 -4.21 -8.78 -3.14
N VAL A 165 -2.96 -8.34 -3.27
CA VAL A 165 -2.45 -7.57 -4.43
C VAL A 165 -1.80 -8.51 -5.44
N LYS A 166 -2.23 -8.48 -6.71
CA LYS A 166 -1.57 -9.24 -7.79
C LYS A 166 -0.17 -8.67 -8.07
N LEU A 167 0.85 -9.49 -7.84
CA LEU A 167 2.26 -9.17 -8.07
C LEU A 167 2.80 -9.73 -9.38
N TYR A 168 2.19 -10.81 -9.89
CA TYR A 168 2.59 -11.47 -11.13
C TYR A 168 1.38 -11.95 -11.90
N ASP A 169 1.49 -11.91 -13.23
CA ASP A 169 0.57 -12.51 -14.19
C ASP A 169 1.41 -13.02 -15.36
N SER A 170 1.33 -14.31 -15.67
CA SER A 170 2.12 -14.88 -16.76
C SER A 170 1.60 -14.47 -18.14
N GLY A 171 0.34 -14.02 -18.26
CA GLY A 171 -0.43 -14.17 -19.48
C GLY A 171 -0.68 -15.64 -19.81
N VAL A 172 -1.27 -15.92 -20.98
CA VAL A 172 -1.56 -17.31 -21.40
C VAL A 172 -0.26 -18.09 -21.60
N VAL A 173 -0.20 -19.27 -20.98
CA VAL A 173 0.85 -20.29 -21.09
C VAL A 173 0.24 -21.54 -21.72
N ARG A 174 0.94 -22.11 -22.70
CA ARG A 174 0.53 -23.34 -23.40
C ARG A 174 1.56 -24.45 -23.19
N GLY A 175 1.19 -25.70 -23.47
CA GLY A 175 2.09 -26.86 -23.37
C GLY A 175 3.39 -26.73 -24.17
N SER A 176 3.37 -25.99 -25.27
CA SER A 176 4.55 -25.78 -26.12
C SER A 176 5.52 -24.73 -25.57
N ASP A 177 5.11 -23.98 -24.54
CA ASP A 177 5.93 -22.92 -23.96
C ASP A 177 6.99 -23.50 -23.02
N SER A 178 8.19 -22.94 -23.06
CA SER A 178 9.17 -23.16 -21.99
C SER A 178 8.67 -22.59 -20.65
N GLY A 179 9.11 -23.18 -19.54
CA GLY A 179 8.81 -22.65 -18.21
C GLY A 179 9.17 -21.18 -18.04
N ARG A 180 8.26 -20.41 -17.44
CA ARG A 180 8.41 -18.97 -17.19
C ARG A 180 8.90 -18.72 -15.78
N ALA A 181 9.89 -17.86 -15.63
CA ALA A 181 10.41 -17.48 -14.32
C ALA A 181 9.45 -16.48 -13.62
N VAL A 182 9.16 -16.76 -12.36
CA VAL A 182 8.49 -15.87 -11.42
C VAL A 182 9.54 -15.35 -10.45
N ASN A 183 9.57 -14.02 -10.27
CA ASN A 183 10.36 -13.37 -9.23
C ASN A 183 9.61 -12.10 -8.78
N VAL A 184 8.99 -12.17 -7.61
CA VAL A 184 8.19 -11.08 -7.06
C VAL A 184 8.62 -10.71 -5.65
N ASN A 185 8.54 -9.41 -5.33
CA ASN A 185 8.85 -8.90 -4.01
C ASN A 185 7.69 -9.19 -3.04
N VAL A 186 7.98 -9.90 -1.95
CA VAL A 186 7.03 -10.19 -0.87
C VAL A 186 7.48 -9.60 0.48
N ALA A 187 8.46 -8.68 0.46
CA ALA A 187 8.94 -7.99 1.63
C ALA A 187 7.80 -7.33 2.41
N GLY A 188 7.69 -7.69 3.70
CA GLY A 188 6.66 -7.17 4.59
C GLY A 188 5.24 -7.63 4.27
N LYS A 189 5.05 -8.58 3.33
CA LYS A 189 3.75 -9.18 3.03
C LYS A 189 3.45 -10.33 3.97
N ASN A 190 2.22 -10.42 4.44
CA ASN A 190 1.82 -11.41 5.43
C ASN A 190 1.24 -12.66 4.79
N GLU A 191 0.57 -12.51 3.65
CA GLU A 191 -0.06 -13.57 2.89
C GLU A 191 0.55 -13.64 1.48
N LEU A 192 0.82 -14.85 0.99
CA LEU A 192 1.16 -15.16 -0.39
C LEU A 192 0.08 -16.10 -0.94
N LYS A 193 -0.52 -15.77 -2.08
CA LYS A 193 -1.51 -16.61 -2.76
C LYS A 193 -1.09 -16.90 -4.19
N LEU A 194 -0.96 -18.18 -4.52
CA LEU A 194 -0.66 -18.68 -5.86
C LEU A 194 -1.98 -19.09 -6.53
N VAL A 195 -2.20 -18.69 -7.78
CA VAL A 195 -3.46 -18.92 -8.51
C VAL A 195 -3.16 -19.38 -9.93
N VAL A 196 -3.93 -20.36 -10.43
CA VAL A 196 -3.93 -20.76 -11.84
C VAL A 196 -5.35 -20.66 -12.39
N THR A 197 -5.55 -19.93 -13.48
CA THR A 197 -6.84 -19.82 -14.19
C THR A 197 -6.78 -20.52 -15.54
N ASP A 198 -7.95 -20.83 -16.09
CA ASP A 198 -8.19 -21.63 -17.31
C ASP A 198 -8.00 -20.85 -18.63
N ALA A 199 -7.27 -19.73 -18.58
CA ALA A 199 -7.03 -18.80 -19.69
C ALA A 199 -8.26 -18.36 -20.53
N GLY A 200 -9.49 -18.64 -20.07
CA GLY A 200 -10.74 -18.35 -20.77
C GLY A 200 -11.16 -19.35 -21.85
N ASP A 201 -10.49 -20.50 -22.01
CA ASP A 201 -10.90 -21.58 -22.94
C ASP A 201 -11.43 -22.85 -22.26
N GLY A 202 -11.52 -22.81 -20.93
CA GLY A 202 -12.13 -23.85 -20.10
C GLY A 202 -11.12 -24.90 -19.64
N LEU A 203 -11.52 -25.70 -18.66
CA LEU A 203 -10.63 -26.50 -17.81
C LEU A 203 -10.04 -27.77 -18.46
N ASN A 204 -10.11 -27.94 -19.78
CA ASN A 204 -9.69 -29.23 -20.37
C ASN A 204 -8.16 -29.29 -20.48
N TYR A 205 -7.55 -30.33 -19.90
CA TYR A 205 -6.09 -30.59 -19.94
C TYR A 205 -5.24 -29.51 -19.26
N ASP A 206 -5.79 -28.72 -18.34
CA ASP A 206 -5.09 -27.61 -17.70
C ASP A 206 -4.23 -28.03 -16.50
N HIS A 207 -3.39 -29.04 -16.70
CA HIS A 207 -2.40 -29.46 -15.70
C HIS A 207 -1.23 -28.48 -15.71
N ALA A 208 -0.91 -27.95 -14.54
CA ALA A 208 -0.02 -26.82 -14.38
C ALA A 208 0.90 -27.00 -13.17
N ASP A 209 2.15 -26.58 -13.33
CA ASP A 209 3.20 -26.79 -12.35
C ASP A 209 3.74 -25.48 -11.80
N TRP A 210 3.84 -25.39 -10.47
CA TRP A 210 4.66 -24.43 -9.75
C TRP A 210 5.98 -25.09 -9.34
N ALA A 211 6.96 -25.12 -10.24
CA ALA A 211 8.25 -25.75 -10.03
C ALA A 211 9.22 -24.87 -9.22
N ASN A 212 9.98 -25.47 -8.31
CA ASN A 212 10.97 -24.80 -7.45
C ASN A 212 10.45 -23.52 -6.79
N ALA A 213 9.20 -23.56 -6.30
CA ALA A 213 8.59 -22.46 -5.56
C ALA A 213 9.35 -22.21 -4.24
N MET A 214 9.92 -21.02 -4.07
CA MET A 214 10.77 -20.67 -2.93
C MET A 214 10.44 -19.29 -2.38
N LEU A 215 10.39 -19.18 -1.05
CA LEU A 215 10.48 -17.92 -0.32
C LEU A 215 11.95 -17.60 -0.04
N ARG A 216 12.36 -16.35 -0.23
CA ARG A 216 13.77 -15.96 -0.18
C ARG A 216 14.05 -15.01 0.98
N SER A 217 15.23 -15.18 1.56
CA SER A 217 15.79 -14.29 2.60
C SER A 217 14.81 -14.01 3.74
N CYS A 218 14.30 -15.08 4.36
CA CYS A 218 13.36 -15.03 5.47
C CYS A 218 14.08 -14.86 6.83
N GLY A 219 13.37 -14.44 7.89
CA GLY A 219 13.79 -14.58 9.29
C GLY A 219 14.91 -13.65 9.80
N GLY A 220 15.18 -12.53 9.14
CA GLY A 220 16.00 -11.45 9.71
C GLY A 220 15.15 -10.50 10.54
N THR A 221 15.60 -10.08 11.74
CA THR A 221 15.04 -8.90 12.42
C THR A 221 15.01 -7.76 11.41
N ALA A 222 13.81 -7.33 11.04
CA ALA A 222 13.60 -6.38 9.98
C ALA A 222 14.21 -5.02 10.35
N SER A 223 15.49 -4.86 10.05
CA SER A 223 16.00 -3.62 9.47
C SER A 223 15.01 -3.26 8.37
N ILE A 224 14.36 -2.10 8.51
CA ILE A 224 13.40 -1.55 7.57
C ILE A 224 14.05 -1.64 6.18
N ALA A 225 13.60 -2.60 5.39
CA ALA A 225 14.03 -2.71 4.02
C ALA A 225 13.61 -1.40 3.33
N PRO A 226 14.52 -0.71 2.63
CA PRO A 226 14.18 0.50 1.91
C PRO A 226 13.04 0.20 0.92
N ALA A 227 12.25 1.24 0.61
CA ALA A 227 11.22 1.24 -0.43
C ALA A 227 11.66 0.39 -1.64
N PRO A 228 10.75 -0.36 -2.29
CA PRO A 228 11.10 -1.24 -3.38
C PRO A 228 12.03 -0.50 -4.35
N PRO A 229 13.19 -1.07 -4.73
CA PRO A 229 14.04 -0.42 -5.70
C PRO A 229 13.17 -0.17 -6.91
N VAL A 230 13.15 1.09 -7.35
CA VAL A 230 12.72 1.44 -8.69
C VAL A 230 13.39 0.43 -9.63
N SER A 231 12.63 -0.14 -10.56
CA SER A 231 13.15 -1.02 -11.60
C SER A 231 14.46 -0.43 -12.17
N GLY A 232 15.60 -1.07 -11.87
CA GLY A 232 16.94 -0.62 -12.25
C GLY A 232 17.59 0.40 -11.31
N ASN A 233 18.91 0.38 -11.19
CA ASN A 233 19.69 1.38 -10.45
C ASN A 233 19.44 2.79 -11.02
N VAL A 234 18.41 3.50 -10.54
CA VAL A 234 18.15 4.90 -10.88
C VAL A 234 19.36 5.72 -10.43
N GLN A 235 20.10 6.23 -11.41
CA GLN A 235 21.19 7.17 -11.16
C GLN A 235 20.58 8.54 -10.92
N TYR A 236 20.79 9.07 -9.71
CA TYR A 236 20.33 10.39 -9.33
C TYR A 236 21.44 11.41 -9.57
N SER A 237 21.09 12.49 -10.26
CA SER A 237 21.89 13.71 -10.28
C SER A 237 21.64 14.52 -9.01
N GLY A 238 22.53 15.47 -8.71
CA GLY A 238 22.30 16.41 -7.61
C GLY A 238 21.05 17.28 -7.82
N LYS A 239 20.86 18.20 -6.88
CA LYS A 239 19.71 19.13 -6.87
C LYS A 239 19.52 19.85 -8.21
N LEU A 240 18.27 20.05 -8.60
CA LEU A 240 17.88 20.87 -9.75
C LEU A 240 17.38 22.24 -9.30
N ILE A 241 17.85 23.30 -9.95
CA ILE A 241 17.31 24.66 -9.82
C ILE A 241 16.75 25.10 -11.18
N ILE A 242 15.45 25.33 -11.23
CA ILE A 242 14.73 25.75 -12.44
C ILE A 242 14.58 27.27 -12.40
N THR A 243 15.22 27.98 -13.32
CA THR A 243 15.18 29.46 -13.42
C THR A 243 14.43 29.97 -14.63
N LYS A 244 13.97 29.08 -15.52
CA LYS A 244 13.20 29.40 -16.73
C LYS A 244 12.05 28.40 -16.88
N GLY A 245 10.98 28.82 -17.53
CA GLY A 245 9.88 27.92 -17.88
C GLY A 245 10.32 26.87 -18.89
N GLY A 246 9.58 25.77 -18.94
CA GLY A 246 9.90 24.64 -19.81
C GLY A 246 9.50 23.30 -19.22
N THR A 247 9.86 22.23 -19.94
CA THR A 247 9.62 20.85 -19.52
C THR A 247 10.93 20.21 -19.06
N TYR A 248 10.88 19.53 -17.92
CA TYR A 248 12.01 18.93 -17.24
C TYR A 248 11.71 17.46 -16.94
N SER A 249 12.66 16.60 -17.31
CA SER A 249 12.65 15.17 -16.96
C SER A 249 14.01 14.76 -16.44
N GLY A 250 14.04 13.92 -15.42
CA GLY A 250 15.29 13.43 -14.87
C GLY A 250 15.14 12.80 -13.49
N ASN A 251 16.29 12.45 -12.92
CA ASN A 251 16.37 11.86 -11.60
C ASN A 251 17.20 12.79 -10.72
N TRP A 252 16.61 13.38 -9.68
CA TRP A 252 17.29 14.38 -8.85
C TRP A 252 17.23 14.01 -7.38
N GLU A 253 18.32 14.29 -6.67
CA GLU A 253 18.41 14.07 -5.25
C GLU A 253 18.93 15.26 -4.44
N SER A 254 18.42 15.37 -3.21
CA SER A 254 19.03 16.20 -2.16
C SER A 254 19.51 15.33 -1.00
N GLN A 255 20.83 15.28 -0.81
CA GLN A 255 21.46 14.61 0.34
C GLN A 255 21.52 15.49 1.60
N ASP A 256 21.09 16.75 1.49
CA ASP A 256 20.90 17.64 2.62
C ASP A 256 19.43 18.04 2.73
N THR A 257 19.12 18.87 3.72
CA THR A 257 17.75 19.24 4.06
C THR A 257 17.10 20.33 3.19
N GLY A 258 17.81 20.81 2.17
CA GLY A 258 17.26 21.65 1.12
C GLY A 258 16.42 20.84 0.13
N ALA A 259 15.69 21.55 -0.75
CA ALA A 259 14.83 20.91 -1.72
C ALA A 259 15.63 20.18 -2.83
N ALA A 260 15.14 19.03 -3.31
CA ALA A 260 15.74 18.33 -4.44
C ALA A 260 15.50 19.06 -5.77
N VAL A 261 14.32 19.65 -5.95
CA VAL A 261 13.99 20.53 -7.08
C VAL A 261 13.49 21.87 -6.54
N SER A 262 14.15 22.96 -6.94
CA SER A 262 13.76 24.33 -6.58
C SER A 262 13.31 25.10 -7.82
N ILE A 263 12.07 25.58 -7.82
CA ILE A 263 11.50 26.40 -8.91
C ILE A 263 11.65 27.88 -8.53
N ARG A 264 12.44 28.61 -9.32
CA ARG A 264 12.77 30.04 -9.14
C ARG A 264 12.34 30.87 -10.35
N THR A 265 11.15 30.57 -10.86
CA THR A 265 10.51 31.30 -11.96
C THR A 265 9.00 31.23 -11.82
N SER A 266 8.31 32.24 -12.34
CA SER A 266 6.84 32.28 -12.45
C SER A 266 6.35 31.84 -13.84
N GLU A 267 7.28 31.62 -14.79
CA GLU A 267 6.99 30.99 -16.07
C GLU A 267 6.48 29.55 -15.85
N PRO A 268 5.60 29.03 -16.74
CA PRO A 268 5.12 27.66 -16.64
C PRO A 268 6.24 26.62 -16.66
N VAL A 269 6.26 25.77 -15.65
CA VAL A 269 7.18 24.64 -15.51
C VAL A 269 6.41 23.33 -15.55
N ILE A 270 6.91 22.36 -16.32
CA ILE A 270 6.42 20.98 -16.33
C ILE A 270 7.55 20.08 -15.83
N ILE A 271 7.32 19.32 -14.77
CA ILE A 271 8.19 18.23 -14.33
C ILE A 271 7.49 16.93 -14.70
N GLU A 272 8.13 16.09 -15.50
CA GLU A 272 7.50 14.86 -15.97
C GLU A 272 8.44 13.68 -16.06
N ASN A 273 7.87 12.46 -15.93
CA ASN A 273 8.59 11.19 -16.11
C ASN A 273 9.89 11.16 -15.28
N SER A 274 9.80 11.60 -14.03
CA SER A 274 10.96 11.89 -13.18
C SER A 274 10.99 11.05 -11.91
N ASN A 275 12.17 10.88 -11.34
CA ASN A 275 12.35 10.31 -10.00
C ASN A 275 13.02 11.35 -9.09
N ILE A 276 12.45 11.60 -7.92
CA ILE A 276 12.94 12.62 -7.01
C ILE A 276 13.09 12.02 -5.62
N ARG A 277 14.22 12.25 -4.98
CA ARG A 277 14.36 11.89 -3.56
C ARG A 277 15.09 12.95 -2.77
N GLY A 278 14.88 13.02 -1.46
CA GLY A 278 15.67 13.94 -0.67
C GLY A 278 15.33 13.98 0.81
N ARG A 279 16.22 14.59 1.58
CA ARG A 279 16.08 14.78 3.04
C ARG A 279 15.29 16.04 3.42
N GLY A 280 15.05 16.93 2.46
CA GLY A 280 14.20 18.11 2.58
C GLY A 280 12.90 17.95 1.78
N HIS A 281 12.34 19.07 1.32
CA HIS A 281 11.25 19.02 0.35
C HIS A 281 11.70 18.34 -0.95
N LEU A 282 10.81 17.62 -1.64
CA LEU A 282 11.18 17.07 -2.94
C LEU A 282 11.10 18.15 -4.01
N ILE A 283 9.97 18.86 -4.08
CA ILE A 283 9.77 20.00 -4.98
C ILE A 283 9.33 21.19 -4.14
N HIS A 284 10.01 22.33 -4.33
CA HIS A 284 9.67 23.58 -3.67
C HIS A 284 9.63 24.72 -4.68
N GLY A 285 8.63 25.59 -4.57
CA GLY A 285 8.48 26.79 -5.39
C GLY A 285 7.71 27.88 -4.66
N PHE A 286 8.03 29.12 -5.01
CA PHE A 286 7.35 30.33 -4.55
C PHE A 286 6.83 31.10 -5.76
N ARG A 287 5.55 31.49 -5.77
CA ARG A 287 4.92 32.24 -6.89
C ARG A 287 5.15 31.60 -8.27
N ASN A 288 5.02 30.28 -8.33
CA ASN A 288 5.26 29.49 -9.53
C ASN A 288 3.98 28.94 -10.16
N ARG A 289 4.09 28.59 -11.44
CA ARG A 289 3.13 27.74 -12.16
C ARG A 289 3.78 26.41 -12.47
N VAL A 290 3.30 25.33 -11.86
CA VAL A 290 3.93 24.02 -12.03
C VAL A 290 2.90 22.93 -12.36
N THR A 291 3.25 22.12 -13.34
CA THR A 291 2.63 20.82 -13.60
C THR A 291 3.64 19.73 -13.25
N ILE A 292 3.22 18.74 -12.46
CA ILE A 292 4.00 17.56 -12.10
C ILE A 292 3.21 16.36 -12.59
N ARG A 293 3.81 15.54 -13.46
CA ARG A 293 3.12 14.35 -13.97
C ARG A 293 4.02 13.13 -14.09
N ASN A 294 3.47 11.94 -13.93
CA ASN A 294 4.20 10.68 -14.07
C ASN A 294 5.51 10.66 -13.25
N THR A 295 5.51 11.26 -12.07
CA THR A 295 6.71 11.48 -11.25
C THR A 295 6.66 10.61 -10.00
N ARG A 296 7.79 10.04 -9.61
CA ARG A 296 7.95 9.25 -8.38
C ARG A 296 8.81 10.03 -7.38
N GLY A 297 8.32 10.22 -6.16
CA GLY A 297 8.97 10.99 -5.11
C GLY A 297 9.14 10.21 -3.81
N TYR A 298 10.35 10.22 -3.25
CA TYR A 298 10.67 9.50 -2.00
C TYR A 298 11.39 10.40 -1.01
N ALA A 299 10.80 10.64 0.17
CA ALA A 299 11.52 11.34 1.23
C ALA A 299 12.48 10.39 1.96
N LEU A 300 13.72 10.84 2.07
CA LEU A 300 14.75 10.22 2.91
C LEU A 300 14.62 10.76 4.34
N ASN A 301 15.02 9.97 5.33
CA ASN A 301 15.14 10.45 6.70
C ASN A 301 16.04 11.72 6.72
N PRO A 302 15.61 12.82 7.37
CA PRO A 302 16.41 14.03 7.46
C PRO A 302 17.82 13.82 8.02
N ASN A 303 18.03 12.81 8.86
CA ASN A 303 19.23 12.58 9.67
C ASN A 303 19.65 13.82 10.47
N VAL A 304 18.66 14.56 10.97
CA VAL A 304 18.83 15.68 11.89
C VAL A 304 17.86 15.47 13.04
N ALA A 305 18.38 15.38 14.27
CA ALA A 305 17.56 15.13 15.45
C ALA A 305 16.45 16.16 15.59
N GLY A 306 15.22 15.71 15.82
CA GLY A 306 14.03 16.56 16.00
C GLY A 306 13.43 17.10 14.70
N ARG A 307 14.06 16.89 13.54
CA ARG A 307 13.55 17.34 12.23
C ARG A 307 12.62 16.32 11.61
N THR A 308 11.58 16.77 10.92
CA THR A 308 10.63 15.92 10.18
C THR A 308 10.94 15.86 8.70
N HIS A 309 10.32 14.92 7.99
CA HIS A 309 10.38 14.86 6.53
C HIS A 309 9.87 16.15 5.88
N GLY A 310 10.42 16.48 4.72
CA GLY A 310 9.87 17.54 3.88
C GLY A 310 8.64 17.09 3.10
N TYR A 311 7.80 18.05 2.72
CA TYR A 311 6.73 17.87 1.74
C TYR A 311 7.22 17.30 0.40
N ALA A 312 6.38 16.49 -0.24
CA ALA A 312 6.53 16.11 -1.65
C ALA A 312 6.51 17.35 -2.54
N VAL A 313 5.54 18.22 -2.30
CA VAL A 313 5.43 19.52 -2.97
C VAL A 313 5.10 20.57 -1.92
N ALA A 314 6.01 21.53 -1.77
CA ALA A 314 5.78 22.75 -1.00
C ALA A 314 5.56 23.89 -1.98
N ALA A 315 4.29 24.26 -2.18
CA ALA A 315 3.84 25.29 -3.08
C ALA A 315 3.40 26.52 -2.29
N GLU A 316 4.25 27.55 -2.25
CA GLU A 316 3.99 28.77 -1.49
C GLU A 316 3.64 29.94 -2.41
N GLU A 317 2.60 30.70 -2.05
CA GLU A 317 2.05 31.81 -2.82
C GLU A 317 1.78 31.40 -4.27
N LEU A 318 1.16 30.23 -4.41
CA LEU A 318 1.06 29.48 -5.64
C LEU A 318 0.29 30.26 -6.72
N MET A 319 0.79 30.25 -7.96
CA MET A 319 0.02 30.76 -9.10
C MET A 319 -0.83 29.66 -9.74
N SER A 320 -0.28 28.50 -10.06
CA SER A 320 -1.05 27.37 -10.59
C SER A 320 -0.36 26.05 -10.30
N LEU A 321 -1.13 25.02 -9.91
CA LEU A 321 -0.61 23.70 -9.61
C LEU A 321 -1.43 22.62 -10.30
N ARG A 322 -0.75 21.74 -11.03
CA ARG A 322 -1.30 20.45 -11.43
C ARG A 322 -0.35 19.34 -10.98
N ILE A 323 -0.87 18.36 -10.25
CA ILE A 323 -0.14 17.13 -9.91
C ILE A 323 -0.99 15.97 -10.39
N GLU A 324 -0.48 15.20 -11.35
CA GLU A 324 -1.23 14.08 -11.90
C GLU A 324 -0.43 12.80 -12.09
N ASN A 325 -1.09 11.65 -11.94
CA ASN A 325 -0.50 10.34 -12.22
C ASN A 325 0.88 10.15 -11.55
N SER A 326 1.06 10.67 -10.33
CA SER A 326 2.36 10.68 -9.65
C SER A 326 2.29 9.86 -8.36
N TYR A 327 3.47 9.47 -7.87
CA TYR A 327 3.63 8.66 -6.67
C TYR A 327 4.50 9.40 -5.65
N PHE A 328 4.07 9.50 -4.40
CA PHE A 328 4.85 10.09 -3.32
C PHE A 328 4.82 9.22 -2.06
N GLU A 329 5.97 8.96 -1.47
CA GLU A 329 6.09 8.12 -0.28
C GLU A 329 6.95 8.75 0.82
N ASN A 330 6.53 8.54 2.08
CA ASN A 330 7.25 8.94 3.29
C ASN A 330 7.46 10.45 3.44
N THR A 331 6.80 11.26 2.61
CA THR A 331 6.91 12.72 2.61
C THR A 331 5.96 13.35 3.63
N GLY A 332 6.11 14.65 3.88
CA GLY A 332 5.12 15.43 4.61
C GLY A 332 3.80 15.69 3.85
N GLY A 333 3.62 15.12 2.65
CA GLY A 333 2.47 15.33 1.77
C GLY A 333 2.62 16.53 0.84
N ILE A 334 1.50 17.09 0.38
CA ILE A 334 1.42 18.26 -0.51
C ILE A 334 0.93 19.45 0.32
N TYR A 335 1.75 20.49 0.40
CA TYR A 335 1.41 21.74 1.09
C TYR A 335 1.21 22.87 0.08
N ILE A 336 0.06 23.54 0.17
CA ILE A 336 -0.29 24.68 -0.66
C ILE A 336 -0.65 25.85 0.25
N ARG A 337 0.12 26.94 0.18
CA ARG A 337 -0.14 28.17 0.92
C ARG A 337 -0.50 29.29 -0.04
N GLU A 338 -1.69 29.85 0.13
CA GLU A 338 -2.23 30.97 -0.65
C GLU A 338 -2.32 30.73 -2.16
N PHE A 339 -3.21 31.47 -2.82
CA PHE A 339 -3.36 31.44 -4.27
C PHE A 339 -3.24 32.86 -4.85
N TRP A 340 -2.28 33.05 -5.73
CA TRP A 340 -1.91 34.31 -6.40
C TRP A 340 -2.03 34.21 -7.93
N GLY A 341 -2.63 33.12 -8.42
CA GLY A 341 -2.89 32.92 -9.84
C GLY A 341 -3.98 33.84 -10.38
N ASP A 342 -4.05 33.93 -11.70
CA ASP A 342 -5.14 34.61 -12.41
C ASP A 342 -6.07 33.56 -13.04
N PRO A 343 -7.27 33.36 -12.47
CA PRO A 343 -8.24 32.42 -13.02
C PRO A 343 -8.62 32.68 -14.49
N ASN A 344 -8.54 33.92 -14.97
CA ASN A 344 -8.83 34.23 -16.38
C ASN A 344 -7.79 33.65 -17.34
N ARG A 345 -6.61 33.30 -16.83
CA ARG A 345 -5.55 32.59 -17.57
C ARG A 345 -5.66 31.06 -17.43
N GLY A 346 -6.67 30.58 -16.72
CA GLY A 346 -6.84 29.15 -16.40
C GLY A 346 -5.98 28.68 -15.22
N ASP A 347 -5.34 29.60 -14.49
CA ASP A 347 -4.61 29.26 -13.27
C ASP A 347 -5.58 28.64 -12.24
N THR A 348 -5.23 27.47 -11.71
CA THR A 348 -6.06 26.75 -10.73
C THR A 348 -5.22 25.66 -10.03
N ILE A 349 -5.88 24.81 -9.24
CA ILE A 349 -5.26 23.69 -8.52
C ILE A 349 -5.93 22.38 -8.93
N LYS A 350 -5.14 21.42 -9.41
CA LYS A 350 -5.58 20.09 -9.80
C LYS A 350 -4.68 19.03 -9.17
N ILE A 351 -5.24 18.14 -8.34
CA ILE A 351 -4.51 17.02 -7.73
C ILE A 351 -5.24 15.74 -8.13
N LEU A 352 -4.76 15.06 -9.18
CA LEU A 352 -5.53 14.06 -9.89
C LEU A 352 -4.80 12.72 -9.99
N ARG A 353 -5.44 11.61 -9.64
CA ARG A 353 -4.95 10.26 -9.95
C ARG A 353 -3.54 9.98 -9.40
N ASN A 354 -3.21 10.52 -8.22
CA ASN A 354 -1.91 10.29 -7.58
C ASN A 354 -1.99 9.14 -6.56
N GLN A 355 -0.86 8.50 -6.31
CA GLN A 355 -0.66 7.60 -5.18
C GLN A 355 0.18 8.31 -4.12
N ILE A 356 -0.34 8.40 -2.90
CA ILE A 356 0.37 8.96 -1.75
C ILE A 356 0.44 7.87 -0.69
N ARG A 357 1.65 7.62 -0.18
CA ARG A 357 1.94 6.57 0.79
C ARG A 357 2.64 7.12 2.01
N ASN A 358 2.17 6.68 3.17
CA ASN A 358 2.84 6.87 4.46
C ASN A 358 3.24 8.33 4.70
N VAL A 359 2.27 9.24 4.77
CA VAL A 359 2.55 10.66 5.00
C VAL A 359 3.10 10.84 6.42
N ASN A 360 4.34 11.32 6.51
CA ASN A 360 5.14 11.05 7.69
C ASN A 360 5.64 12.30 8.42
N GLY A 361 4.96 12.62 9.53
CA GLY A 361 5.33 13.68 10.45
C GLY A 361 6.34 13.26 11.53
N THR A 362 6.83 12.02 11.57
CA THR A 362 7.76 11.58 12.63
C THR A 362 9.06 12.40 12.64
N LYS A 363 9.56 12.71 13.83
CA LYS A 363 10.85 13.39 14.01
C LYS A 363 11.99 12.39 13.91
N SER A 364 13.02 12.73 13.14
CA SER A 364 14.27 11.97 13.03
C SER A 364 15.03 11.97 14.36
N ASP A 365 15.72 10.87 14.68
CA ASP A 365 16.64 10.79 15.83
C ASP A 365 18.06 11.31 15.50
N GLY A 366 18.36 11.60 14.24
CA GLY A 366 19.67 12.04 13.75
C GLY A 366 20.58 10.90 13.25
N ASN A 367 20.18 9.64 13.46
CA ASN A 367 20.98 8.44 13.19
C ASN A 367 20.26 7.47 12.23
N GLY A 368 19.34 7.97 11.41
CA GLY A 368 18.57 7.17 10.46
C GLY A 368 17.27 6.58 11.02
N GLY A 369 17.01 6.74 12.32
CA GLY A 369 15.79 6.31 12.98
C GLY A 369 14.82 7.46 13.26
N TYR A 370 13.80 7.16 14.07
CA TYR A 370 12.73 8.09 14.43
C TYR A 370 12.50 8.13 15.94
N GLN A 371 12.11 9.29 16.43
CA GLN A 371 11.67 9.52 17.80
C GLN A 371 10.17 9.18 17.93
N ASN A 372 9.72 8.90 19.15
CA ASN A 372 8.29 8.84 19.47
C ASN A 372 7.69 10.25 19.60
N ALA A 373 7.83 11.06 18.54
CA ALA A 373 7.35 12.43 18.45
C ALA A 373 7.11 12.77 16.99
N SER A 374 6.12 13.63 16.72
CA SER A 374 5.78 14.06 15.37
C SER A 374 5.54 15.56 15.29
N HIS A 375 5.55 16.06 14.05
CA HIS A 375 4.94 17.33 13.66
C HIS A 375 3.65 17.03 12.89
N ILE A 376 2.74 18.00 12.89
CA ILE A 376 1.51 17.94 12.10
C ILE A 376 1.87 17.96 10.61
N VAL A 377 1.36 16.98 9.88
CA VAL A 377 1.46 16.91 8.43
C VAL A 377 0.17 16.32 7.88
N GLN A 378 -0.15 16.67 6.64
CA GLN A 378 -1.32 16.16 5.93
C GLN A 378 -0.93 15.67 4.54
N ALA A 379 -1.67 14.71 4.00
CA ALA A 379 -1.42 14.25 2.64
C ALA A 379 -1.66 15.37 1.62
N LEU A 380 -2.69 16.19 1.87
CA LEU A 380 -2.97 17.45 1.19
C LEU A 380 -3.41 18.50 2.20
N HIS A 381 -2.70 19.62 2.25
CA HIS A 381 -3.04 20.77 3.08
C HIS A 381 -3.17 22.01 2.20
N MET A 382 -4.36 22.61 2.20
CA MET A 382 -4.59 23.93 1.63
C MET A 382 -4.73 24.94 2.77
N ASN A 383 -3.82 25.90 2.82
CA ASN A 383 -3.80 26.95 3.83
C ASN A 383 -4.01 28.32 3.15
N ALA A 384 -5.13 28.97 3.46
CA ALA A 384 -5.49 30.28 2.89
C ALA A 384 -5.61 30.30 1.36
N VAL A 385 -5.98 29.18 0.74
CA VAL A 385 -6.30 29.07 -0.70
C VAL A 385 -7.73 29.53 -0.91
N ARG A 386 -7.92 30.83 -1.17
CA ARG A 386 -9.24 31.48 -1.09
C ARG A 386 -9.80 31.81 -2.47
N ARG A 387 -11.10 31.57 -2.63
CA ARG A 387 -11.93 32.00 -3.77
C ARG A 387 -11.39 31.51 -5.10
N VAL A 388 -10.84 30.29 -5.13
CA VAL A 388 -10.18 29.74 -6.32
C VAL A 388 -11.20 28.94 -7.12
N PRO A 389 -11.54 29.33 -8.36
CA PRO A 389 -12.43 28.55 -9.20
C PRO A 389 -11.70 27.32 -9.76
N ASN A 390 -12.49 26.32 -10.14
CA ASN A 390 -12.07 25.14 -10.88
C ASN A 390 -11.09 24.22 -10.13
N VAL A 391 -10.96 24.35 -8.81
CA VAL A 391 -10.13 23.44 -8.00
C VAL A 391 -10.72 22.03 -8.01
N GLU A 392 -9.87 21.03 -8.21
CA GLU A 392 -10.29 19.62 -8.20
C GLU A 392 -9.22 18.71 -7.59
N VAL A 393 -9.65 17.86 -6.67
CA VAL A 393 -8.87 16.83 -6.00
C VAL A 393 -9.59 15.51 -6.22
N ALA A 394 -9.14 14.71 -7.19
CA ALA A 394 -9.91 13.55 -7.61
C ALA A 394 -9.08 12.31 -7.91
N TRP A 395 -9.69 11.15 -7.66
CA TRP A 395 -9.11 9.84 -8.01
C TRP A 395 -7.75 9.55 -7.38
N ASN A 396 -7.39 10.23 -6.30
CA ASN A 396 -6.15 9.96 -5.59
C ASN A 396 -6.31 8.76 -4.64
N GLU A 397 -5.23 8.01 -4.47
CA GLU A 397 -5.11 6.91 -3.53
C GLU A 397 -4.14 7.29 -2.42
N ILE A 398 -4.66 7.55 -1.22
CA ILE A 398 -3.89 7.94 -0.06
C ILE A 398 -3.94 6.78 0.94
N ILE A 399 -2.79 6.18 1.26
CA ILE A 399 -2.71 5.06 2.20
C ILE A 399 -1.59 5.31 3.19
N ASN A 400 -1.93 5.35 4.47
CA ASN A 400 -1.01 5.47 5.58
C ASN A 400 -1.07 4.19 6.40
N GLU A 401 0.06 3.50 6.55
CA GLU A 401 0.15 2.27 7.33
C GLU A 401 0.48 2.61 8.81
N PRO A 402 -0.10 1.88 9.79
CA PRO A 402 0.26 2.03 11.20
C PRO A 402 1.76 1.83 11.44
N GLY A 403 2.36 2.69 12.25
CA GLY A 403 3.79 2.61 12.61
C GLY A 403 4.78 3.05 11.51
N LYS A 404 4.32 3.29 10.27
CA LYS A 404 5.14 3.81 9.18
C LYS A 404 4.90 5.28 8.86
N SER A 405 3.90 5.88 9.49
CA SER A 405 3.41 7.23 9.22
C SER A 405 3.00 7.92 10.51
N ALA A 406 2.85 9.25 10.42
CA ALA A 406 2.32 10.07 11.51
C ALA A 406 1.49 11.20 10.89
N THR A 407 0.49 10.80 10.10
CA THR A 407 -0.40 11.71 9.35
C THR A 407 -1.52 12.18 10.27
N GLU A 408 -1.66 13.50 10.43
CA GLU A 408 -2.82 14.07 11.10
C GLU A 408 -4.05 13.93 10.18
N GLU A 409 -4.43 14.93 9.41
CA GLU A 409 -5.48 14.76 8.40
C GLU A 409 -4.92 14.23 7.08
N ASN A 410 -5.71 13.44 6.35
CA ASN A 410 -5.36 13.16 4.96
C ASN A 410 -5.59 14.41 4.09
N ILE A 411 -6.76 15.03 4.18
CA ILE A 411 -7.06 16.26 3.46
C ILE A 411 -7.57 17.31 4.45
N ASN A 412 -6.82 18.41 4.60
CA ASN A 412 -7.22 19.56 5.42
C ASN A 412 -7.39 20.80 4.53
N ILE A 413 -8.58 21.39 4.60
CA ILE A 413 -8.95 22.65 3.94
C ILE A 413 -9.05 23.75 5.02
N LEU A 414 -7.91 24.37 5.31
CA LEU A 414 -7.73 25.41 6.32
C LEU A 414 -7.97 26.79 5.71
N ALA A 415 -8.99 27.50 6.21
CA ALA A 415 -9.34 28.86 5.78
C ALA A 415 -9.29 29.06 4.25
N SER A 416 -9.83 28.08 3.52
CA SER A 416 -9.71 27.94 2.07
C SER A 416 -11.09 27.74 1.43
N SER A 417 -11.24 28.19 0.18
CA SER A 417 -12.53 28.20 -0.48
C SER A 417 -12.47 28.10 -2.00
N GLY A 418 -13.50 27.46 -2.56
CA GLY A 418 -13.88 27.68 -3.95
C GLY A 418 -14.65 29.00 -4.12
N THR A 419 -15.41 29.12 -5.20
CA THR A 419 -16.33 30.25 -5.40
C THR A 419 -17.79 29.76 -5.40
N PRO A 420 -18.78 30.63 -5.18
CA PRO A 420 -20.20 30.25 -5.28
C PRO A 420 -20.57 29.56 -6.60
N ASN A 421 -19.99 30.03 -7.71
CA ASN A 421 -20.28 29.53 -9.06
C ASN A 421 -19.33 28.42 -9.51
N SER A 422 -18.19 28.25 -8.85
CA SER A 422 -17.23 27.18 -9.10
C SER A 422 -16.66 26.69 -7.77
N PRO A 423 -17.42 25.83 -7.06
CA PRO A 423 -16.97 25.23 -5.81
C PRO A 423 -15.75 24.34 -6.02
N MET A 424 -14.90 24.23 -5.01
CA MET A 424 -13.82 23.23 -4.99
C MET A 424 -14.41 21.83 -4.99
N LEU A 425 -13.90 20.93 -5.83
CA LEU A 425 -14.38 19.55 -5.92
C LEU A 425 -13.36 18.58 -5.32
N ILE A 426 -13.79 17.73 -4.41
CA ILE A 426 -12.96 16.67 -3.81
C ILE A 426 -13.73 15.36 -3.94
N HIS A 427 -13.36 14.51 -4.89
CA HIS A 427 -14.21 13.35 -5.20
C HIS A 427 -13.48 12.11 -5.69
N ASP A 428 -14.13 10.97 -5.52
CA ASP A 428 -13.65 9.68 -6.01
C ASP A 428 -12.25 9.30 -5.51
N ASN A 429 -11.80 9.86 -4.38
CA ASN A 429 -10.53 9.49 -3.75
C ASN A 429 -10.72 8.26 -2.84
N TYR A 430 -9.67 7.46 -2.72
CA TYR A 430 -9.52 6.44 -1.69
C TYR A 430 -8.55 6.96 -0.62
N ILE A 431 -8.99 6.94 0.63
CA ILE A 431 -8.23 7.42 1.78
C ILE A 431 -8.24 6.34 2.84
N GLN A 432 -7.06 5.88 3.24
CA GLN A 432 -6.91 4.89 4.29
C GLN A 432 -5.85 5.31 5.31
N GLY A 433 -6.23 5.24 6.59
CA GLY A 433 -5.31 5.47 7.70
C GLY A 433 -5.00 6.94 7.96
N ALA A 434 -4.75 7.24 9.24
CA ALA A 434 -4.33 8.54 9.75
C ALA A 434 -3.88 8.29 11.19
N TYR A 435 -2.70 7.68 11.36
CA TYR A 435 -2.31 7.06 12.62
C TYR A 435 -1.34 7.95 13.40
N PRO A 436 -1.47 8.02 14.74
CA PRO A 436 -0.39 8.56 15.58
C PRO A 436 0.83 7.63 15.51
N VAL A 437 1.97 8.10 16.00
CA VAL A 437 3.23 7.33 16.03
C VAL A 437 3.06 5.98 16.76
N SER A 438 2.22 5.93 17.80
CA SER A 438 1.97 4.73 18.63
C SER A 438 0.47 4.36 18.64
N PRO A 439 -0.08 3.84 17.53
CA PRO A 439 -1.53 3.76 17.35
C PRO A 439 -2.24 2.73 18.25
N ALA A 440 -1.54 1.72 18.75
CA ALA A 440 -2.12 0.73 19.67
C ALA A 440 -2.34 1.28 21.09
N THR A 441 -1.67 2.37 21.47
CA THR A 441 -1.67 2.89 22.86
C THR A 441 -2.14 4.34 22.96
N THR A 442 -2.02 5.14 21.91
CA THR A 442 -2.49 6.53 21.90
C THR A 442 -4.02 6.58 22.01
N THR A 443 -4.53 7.24 23.04
CA THR A 443 -5.96 7.38 23.33
C THR A 443 -6.59 8.67 22.82
N ASN A 444 -5.77 9.66 22.45
CA ASN A 444 -6.21 10.93 21.88
C ASN A 444 -5.34 11.28 20.68
N TYR A 445 -5.99 11.53 19.54
CA TYR A 445 -5.34 11.94 18.30
C TYR A 445 -6.32 12.75 17.48
N ALA A 446 -5.84 13.78 16.78
CA ALA A 446 -6.71 14.63 15.95
C ALA A 446 -6.92 14.06 14.54
N GLY A 447 -5.98 13.25 14.06
CA GLY A 447 -5.88 12.87 12.66
C GLY A 447 -7.03 12.04 12.11
N GLY A 448 -7.44 12.34 10.88
CA GLY A 448 -8.65 11.80 10.25
C GLY A 448 -8.62 11.78 8.72
N GLY A 449 -9.79 11.62 8.10
CA GLY A 449 -9.96 11.61 6.66
C GLY A 449 -9.93 13.02 6.06
N ILE A 450 -11.10 13.62 5.86
CA ILE A 450 -11.25 14.94 5.22
C ILE A 450 -11.87 15.93 6.20
N LEU A 451 -11.15 17.03 6.43
CA LEU A 451 -11.57 18.16 7.26
C LEU A 451 -11.81 19.41 6.41
N LEU A 452 -13.02 19.95 6.48
CA LEU A 452 -13.39 21.22 5.87
C LEU A 452 -13.63 22.31 6.92
N GLY A 453 -13.33 23.54 6.51
CA GLY A 453 -13.64 24.72 7.30
C GLY A 453 -12.77 24.80 8.54
N ASP A 454 -11.54 24.30 8.46
CA ASP A 454 -10.62 24.43 9.58
C ASP A 454 -10.26 25.91 9.78
N GLY A 455 -10.10 26.31 11.03
CA GLY A 455 -9.89 27.70 11.45
C GLY A 455 -11.13 28.61 11.40
N LYS A 456 -10.94 29.84 11.89
CA LYS A 456 -11.96 30.89 11.94
C LYS A 456 -11.60 32.03 10.98
N VAL A 457 -12.53 32.39 10.10
CA VAL A 457 -12.39 33.53 9.17
C VAL A 457 -13.40 34.63 9.49
N SER A 458 -13.09 35.86 9.07
CA SER A 458 -13.98 37.03 9.19
C SER A 458 -14.92 37.19 8.00
N ASP A 459 -14.46 36.86 6.79
CA ASP A 459 -15.25 36.90 5.56
C ASP A 459 -15.77 35.49 5.23
N PRO A 460 -17.10 35.28 5.11
CA PRO A 460 -17.67 33.99 4.70
C PRO A 460 -17.10 33.44 3.39
N LEU A 461 -16.64 34.30 2.47
CA LEU A 461 -16.08 33.85 1.19
C LEU A 461 -14.68 33.25 1.32
N ASP A 462 -14.01 33.39 2.47
CA ASP A 462 -12.64 32.92 2.68
C ASP A 462 -12.57 31.46 3.17
N SER A 463 -13.69 30.88 3.59
CA SER A 463 -13.76 29.47 4.01
C SER A 463 -15.12 28.92 3.60
N GLY A 464 -15.17 28.08 2.57
CA GLY A 464 -16.46 27.68 2.02
C GLY A 464 -16.44 27.15 0.60
N TYR A 465 -17.63 26.82 0.09
CA TYR A 465 -17.85 26.42 -1.30
C TYR A 465 -16.97 25.25 -1.73
N THR A 466 -17.04 24.16 -0.97
CA THR A 466 -16.36 22.89 -1.28
C THR A 466 -17.37 21.76 -1.34
N ARG A 467 -17.28 20.91 -2.36
CA ARG A 467 -18.10 19.71 -2.54
C ARG A 467 -17.21 18.48 -2.40
N VAL A 468 -17.51 17.64 -1.42
CA VAL A 468 -16.80 16.38 -1.14
C VAL A 468 -17.75 15.22 -1.41
N TYR A 469 -17.48 14.41 -2.43
CA TYR A 469 -18.42 13.37 -2.82
C TYR A 469 -17.81 12.12 -3.43
N ASN A 470 -18.53 11.00 -3.33
CA ASN A 470 -18.11 9.71 -3.87
C ASN A 470 -16.74 9.19 -3.37
N ASN A 471 -16.20 9.72 -2.27
CA ASN A 471 -14.94 9.25 -1.71
C ASN A 471 -15.13 7.99 -0.85
N GLN A 472 -14.08 7.19 -0.73
CA GLN A 472 -13.95 6.09 0.21
C GLN A 472 -12.95 6.48 1.31
N ILE A 473 -13.40 6.53 2.56
CA ILE A 473 -12.57 6.86 3.72
C ILE A 473 -12.59 5.67 4.67
N VAL A 474 -11.43 5.08 4.92
CA VAL A 474 -11.31 3.75 5.52
C VAL A 474 -10.30 3.76 6.67
N GLY A 475 -10.71 3.28 7.84
CA GLY A 475 -9.79 3.02 8.96
C GLY A 475 -8.95 4.23 9.39
N THR A 476 -9.50 5.45 9.31
CA THR A 476 -8.85 6.64 9.87
C THR A 476 -9.05 6.69 11.40
N THR A 477 -8.24 7.46 12.14
CA THR A 477 -8.25 7.39 13.61
C THR A 477 -9.38 8.23 14.23
N ASN A 478 -9.26 9.56 14.25
CA ASN A 478 -10.20 10.40 14.98
C ASN A 478 -11.54 10.52 14.26
N HIS A 479 -11.49 10.86 12.97
CA HIS A 479 -12.68 11.07 12.18
C HIS A 479 -12.56 10.59 10.74
N GLY A 480 -13.71 10.32 10.10
CA GLY A 480 -13.80 10.08 8.67
C GLY A 480 -14.00 11.37 7.87
N LEU A 481 -15.13 12.05 8.08
CA LEU A 481 -15.47 13.31 7.43
C LEU A 481 -15.92 14.37 8.42
N ALA A 482 -15.50 15.61 8.19
CA ALA A 482 -15.67 16.68 9.14
C ALA A 482 -15.95 18.04 8.48
N ILE A 483 -16.96 18.74 8.99
CA ILE A 483 -17.15 20.18 8.79
C ILE A 483 -16.98 20.87 10.13
N ALA A 484 -15.90 21.65 10.28
CA ALA A 484 -15.54 22.38 11.49
C ALA A 484 -15.77 23.91 11.39
N GLY A 485 -16.17 24.40 10.21
CA GLY A 485 -16.24 25.82 9.91
C GLY A 485 -16.71 26.08 8.49
N GLY A 486 -16.64 27.34 8.08
CA GLY A 486 -16.90 27.77 6.71
C GLY A 486 -18.38 27.76 6.31
N VAL A 487 -18.63 28.17 5.07
CA VAL A 487 -20.00 28.30 4.53
C VAL A 487 -20.22 27.50 3.25
N SER A 488 -21.44 27.02 3.06
CA SER A 488 -21.84 26.34 1.82
C SER A 488 -20.97 25.14 1.44
N HIS A 489 -20.35 24.47 2.42
CA HIS A 489 -19.72 23.18 2.20
C HIS A 489 -20.79 22.11 1.98
N GLN A 490 -20.50 21.13 1.13
CA GLN A 490 -21.38 19.98 0.90
C GLN A 490 -20.57 18.70 0.92
N MET A 491 -20.93 17.75 1.78
CA MET A 491 -20.36 16.41 1.84
C MET A 491 -21.45 15.37 1.56
N TYR A 492 -21.37 14.63 0.45
CA TYR A 492 -22.43 13.70 0.07
C TYR A 492 -21.99 12.47 -0.72
N ASN A 493 -22.76 11.38 -0.67
CA ASN A 493 -22.49 10.13 -1.38
C ASN A 493 -21.09 9.53 -1.10
N ASN A 494 -20.49 9.84 0.05
CA ASN A 494 -19.24 9.24 0.47
C ASN A 494 -19.49 7.94 1.23
N ARG A 495 -18.49 7.06 1.27
CA ARG A 495 -18.47 5.86 2.12
C ARG A 495 -17.38 6.00 3.17
N VAL A 496 -17.76 5.90 4.44
CA VAL A 496 -16.87 6.11 5.60
C VAL A 496 -16.95 4.90 6.50
N VAL A 497 -15.87 4.13 6.61
CA VAL A 497 -15.87 2.83 7.29
C VAL A 497 -14.68 2.72 8.23
N GLY A 498 -14.92 2.55 9.52
CA GLY A 498 -13.86 2.36 10.53
C GLY A 498 -14.25 1.31 11.58
N SER A 499 -13.42 0.30 11.75
CA SER A 499 -13.61 -0.84 12.66
C SER A 499 -13.12 -0.56 14.08
N GLY A 500 -12.36 0.52 14.28
CA GLY A 500 -11.69 0.81 15.54
C GLY A 500 -10.53 -0.13 15.84
N ARG A 501 -9.98 -0.78 14.81
CA ARG A 501 -8.86 -1.72 14.88
C ARG A 501 -7.79 -1.36 13.86
N LEU A 502 -6.56 -1.78 14.16
CA LEU A 502 -5.46 -1.84 13.21
C LEU A 502 -5.64 -3.07 12.29
N PRO A 503 -4.92 -3.15 11.16
CA PRO A 503 -5.05 -4.25 10.21
C PRO A 503 -4.81 -5.65 10.79
N ASP A 504 -4.02 -5.76 11.86
CA ASP A 504 -3.74 -7.00 12.61
C ASP A 504 -4.84 -7.36 13.64
N GLY A 505 -5.90 -6.56 13.74
CA GLY A 505 -6.99 -6.72 14.71
C GLY A 505 -6.75 -6.03 16.06
N THR A 506 -5.55 -5.50 16.29
CA THR A 506 -5.21 -4.74 17.50
C THR A 506 -6.15 -3.55 17.64
N ARG A 507 -6.55 -3.25 18.88
CA ARG A 507 -7.42 -2.11 19.17
C ARG A 507 -6.76 -0.78 18.78
N LEU A 508 -7.51 0.13 18.16
CA LEU A 508 -7.15 1.52 17.91
C LEU A 508 -7.86 2.43 18.94
N PRO A 509 -7.21 2.83 20.05
CA PRO A 509 -7.89 3.48 21.17
C PRO A 509 -8.42 4.88 20.87
N ALA A 510 -7.73 5.62 20.00
CA ALA A 510 -8.09 6.98 19.61
C ALA A 510 -9.23 7.04 18.56
N ALA A 511 -9.81 5.90 18.17
CA ALA A 511 -11.00 5.87 17.33
C ALA A 511 -12.13 6.70 17.95
N ASN A 512 -12.68 7.69 17.23
CA ASN A 512 -13.66 8.63 17.80
C ASN A 512 -15.01 8.67 17.05
N VAL A 513 -15.13 9.29 15.88
CA VAL A 513 -16.43 9.48 15.20
C VAL A 513 -16.36 9.33 13.68
N GLY A 514 -17.37 8.76 13.03
CA GLY A 514 -17.39 8.67 11.56
C GLY A 514 -17.54 10.02 10.86
N LEU A 515 -18.68 10.68 11.06
CA LEU A 515 -19.01 11.99 10.49
C LEU A 515 -19.23 13.01 11.60
N TYR A 516 -18.72 14.23 11.44
CA TYR A 516 -19.16 15.33 12.30
C TYR A 516 -19.42 16.65 11.59
N VAL A 517 -20.33 17.42 12.19
CA VAL A 517 -20.64 18.81 11.84
C VAL A 517 -20.70 19.61 13.14
N TRP A 518 -19.64 20.35 13.40
CA TRP A 518 -19.40 21.02 14.67
C TRP A 518 -18.83 22.40 14.41
N ASP A 519 -19.28 23.41 15.15
CA ASP A 519 -18.72 24.78 15.13
C ASP A 519 -17.83 25.00 16.38
N PRO A 520 -16.62 24.38 16.44
CA PRO A 520 -15.71 24.55 17.57
C PRO A 520 -15.23 25.99 17.75
N TYR A 521 -15.25 26.79 16.68
CA TYR A 521 -14.72 28.16 16.67
C TYR A 521 -15.76 29.23 17.03
N GLY A 522 -17.03 28.83 17.22
CA GLY A 522 -18.14 29.75 17.42
C GLY A 522 -18.30 30.73 16.25
N ALA A 523 -17.97 30.29 15.04
CA ALA A 523 -18.02 31.07 13.80
C ALA A 523 -19.47 31.35 13.37
N GLY A 524 -20.44 30.54 13.80
CA GLY A 524 -21.86 30.76 13.57
C GLY A 524 -22.45 31.95 14.33
N LYS A 525 -21.73 32.50 15.31
CA LYS A 525 -22.12 33.69 16.08
C LYS A 525 -21.56 35.00 15.51
N LEU A 526 -20.74 34.92 14.46
CA LEU A 526 -20.20 36.11 13.79
C LEU A 526 -21.26 36.83 12.96
N THR A 527 -20.98 38.08 12.60
CA THR A 527 -21.85 38.90 11.74
C THR A 527 -21.01 39.46 10.57
N PRO A 528 -21.21 38.97 9.33
CA PRO A 528 -22.03 37.81 8.97
C PRO A 528 -21.46 36.49 9.54
N PRO A 529 -22.30 35.43 9.71
CA PRO A 529 -21.83 34.15 10.23
C PRO A 529 -20.88 33.47 9.24
N THR A 530 -19.78 32.92 9.74
CA THR A 530 -18.81 32.15 8.94
C THR A 530 -18.87 30.65 9.22
N PHE A 531 -19.98 30.21 9.82
CA PHE A 531 -20.48 28.83 9.84
C PHE A 531 -21.95 28.87 9.43
N ALA A 532 -22.26 28.51 8.17
CA ALA A 532 -23.62 28.63 7.63
C ALA A 532 -23.85 27.83 6.34
N ASN A 533 -25.09 27.41 6.10
CA ASN A 533 -25.53 26.74 4.87
C ASN A 533 -24.71 25.48 4.50
N ASN A 534 -24.10 24.82 5.48
CA ASN A 534 -23.32 23.61 5.26
C ASN A 534 -24.25 22.40 5.12
N VAL A 535 -23.82 21.38 4.37
CA VAL A 535 -24.64 20.19 4.09
C VAL A 535 -23.81 18.92 4.28
N MET A 536 -24.30 18.00 5.12
CA MET A 536 -23.77 16.64 5.27
C MET A 536 -24.89 15.65 4.96
N ARG A 537 -24.94 15.08 3.75
CA ARG A 537 -26.10 14.26 3.33
C ARG A 537 -25.76 13.00 2.57
N ASP A 538 -26.64 12.00 2.62
CA ASP A 538 -26.59 10.83 1.74
C ASP A 538 -25.26 10.07 1.76
N ASN A 539 -24.51 10.17 2.86
CA ASN A 539 -23.29 9.38 3.06
C ASN A 539 -23.63 8.04 3.70
N VAL A 540 -22.85 7.02 3.37
CA VAL A 540 -22.89 5.73 4.06
C VAL A 540 -21.75 5.69 5.06
N VAL A 541 -22.07 5.51 6.35
CA VAL A 541 -21.08 5.50 7.42
C VAL A 541 -21.24 4.29 8.32
N GLY A 542 -20.14 3.66 8.71
CA GLY A 542 -20.08 2.76 9.86
C GLY A 542 -18.84 3.09 10.66
N TRP A 543 -18.97 3.21 11.98
CA TRP A 543 -17.85 3.60 12.82
C TRP A 543 -17.89 2.89 14.17
N THR A 544 -17.07 1.86 14.31
CA THR A 544 -16.94 1.08 15.53
C THR A 544 -15.77 1.59 16.36
N ARG A 545 -15.99 1.66 17.67
CA ARG A 545 -14.99 1.88 18.70
C ARG A 545 -14.84 0.59 19.49
N VAL A 546 -13.62 0.28 19.89
CA VAL A 546 -13.32 -0.86 20.76
C VAL A 546 -12.90 -0.29 22.11
N GLY A 547 -13.51 -0.74 23.20
CA GLY A 547 -13.15 -0.40 24.57
C GLY A 547 -11.89 -1.14 25.04
N SER A 548 -11.28 -0.69 26.13
CA SER A 548 -10.14 -1.40 26.74
C SER A 548 -10.53 -2.78 27.29
N ASP A 549 -11.82 -2.98 27.57
CA ASP A 549 -12.43 -4.26 27.95
C ASP A 549 -12.83 -5.13 26.75
N GLY A 550 -12.50 -4.70 25.52
CA GLY A 550 -12.81 -5.41 24.28
C GLY A 550 -14.24 -5.23 23.78
N ARG A 551 -15.13 -4.56 24.52
CA ARG A 551 -16.51 -4.32 24.07
C ARG A 551 -16.53 -3.32 22.91
N THR A 552 -17.44 -3.53 21.97
CA THR A 552 -17.62 -2.64 20.82
C THR A 552 -18.79 -1.69 21.05
N SER A 553 -18.65 -0.46 20.57
CA SER A 553 -19.73 0.53 20.47
C SER A 553 -19.64 1.24 19.13
N ASN A 554 -20.74 1.83 18.65
CA ASN A 554 -20.74 2.55 17.38
C ASN A 554 -20.89 4.06 17.62
N ASN A 555 -20.15 4.86 16.85
CA ASN A 555 -20.24 6.31 16.84
C ASN A 555 -20.18 6.86 15.40
N PRO A 556 -21.16 6.52 14.55
CA PRO A 556 -21.13 6.85 13.12
C PRO A 556 -21.23 8.36 12.88
N MET A 557 -21.95 9.11 13.71
CA MET A 557 -22.32 10.50 13.44
C MET A 557 -22.39 11.32 14.72
N TRP A 558 -21.85 12.54 14.69
CA TRP A 558 -22.00 13.54 15.74
C TRP A 558 -22.26 14.93 15.15
N PHE A 559 -23.49 15.41 15.30
CA PHE A 559 -24.06 16.53 14.54
C PHE A 559 -24.61 17.65 15.42
N PRO A 560 -23.85 18.18 16.40
CA PRO A 560 -24.36 19.16 17.36
C PRO A 560 -24.78 20.49 16.73
N ASN A 561 -24.24 20.85 15.55
CA ASN A 561 -24.52 22.14 14.90
C ASN A 561 -25.30 22.00 13.59
N CYS A 562 -25.90 20.84 13.32
CA CYS A 562 -26.92 20.76 12.29
C CYS A 562 -28.17 21.54 12.76
N GLY A 563 -28.76 22.33 11.88
CA GLY A 563 -29.81 23.31 12.18
C GLY A 563 -29.29 24.74 12.43
N LEU A 564 -28.00 24.92 12.75
CA LEU A 564 -27.41 26.24 12.94
C LEU A 564 -27.21 26.94 11.58
N ASN A 565 -27.74 28.15 11.43
CA ASN A 565 -27.57 28.99 10.24
C ASN A 565 -27.84 28.23 8.92
N ASN A 566 -28.97 27.51 8.85
CA ASN A 566 -29.37 26.66 7.71
C ASN A 566 -28.39 25.52 7.38
N THR A 567 -27.58 25.07 8.33
CA THR A 567 -26.77 23.87 8.16
C THR A 567 -27.66 22.63 8.22
N VAL A 568 -27.56 21.71 7.27
CA VAL A 568 -28.48 20.57 7.11
C VAL A 568 -27.72 19.26 7.10
N CYS A 569 -28.21 18.28 7.87
CA CYS A 569 -27.62 16.94 7.94
C CYS A 569 -28.74 15.91 7.80
N THR A 570 -28.82 15.22 6.66
CA THR A 570 -29.98 14.39 6.30
C THR A 570 -29.59 13.19 5.44
N GLY A 571 -30.37 12.11 5.43
CA GLY A 571 -30.14 10.98 4.51
C GLY A 571 -28.86 10.16 4.72
N ASN A 572 -28.06 10.46 5.75
CA ASN A 572 -26.87 9.66 6.06
C ASN A 572 -27.28 8.31 6.65
N GLN A 573 -26.73 7.23 6.10
CA GLN A 573 -27.03 5.85 6.47
C GLN A 573 -25.97 5.30 7.41
N ASP A 574 -26.39 4.72 8.54
CA ASP A 574 -25.53 3.95 9.44
C ASP A 574 -25.46 2.48 9.02
N LEU A 575 -24.25 1.94 8.88
CA LEU A 575 -23.95 0.52 8.62
C LEU A 575 -23.92 -0.32 9.90
N GLY A 576 -23.92 0.31 11.07
CA GLY A 576 -23.76 -0.37 12.35
C GLY A 576 -22.31 -0.77 12.61
N THR A 577 -22.12 -1.97 13.17
CA THR A 577 -20.80 -2.45 13.59
C THR A 577 -19.96 -2.85 12.38
N VAL A 578 -18.76 -2.28 12.29
CA VAL A 578 -17.82 -2.45 11.19
C VAL A 578 -16.75 -3.48 11.54
N THR A 579 -16.40 -4.32 10.57
CA THR A 579 -15.29 -5.29 10.63
C THR A 579 -14.13 -4.88 9.72
N LEU A 580 -12.96 -5.49 9.91
CA LEU A 580 -11.81 -5.32 9.01
C LEU A 580 -12.10 -5.81 7.58
N ASP A 581 -12.98 -6.81 7.40
CA ASP A 581 -13.42 -7.23 6.07
C ASP A 581 -14.21 -6.14 5.36
N MET A 582 -15.08 -5.42 6.07
CA MET A 582 -15.81 -4.29 5.50
C MET A 582 -14.86 -3.17 5.06
N GLU A 583 -13.82 -2.89 5.84
CA GLU A 583 -12.76 -1.95 5.43
C GLU A 583 -12.05 -2.41 4.15
N ARG A 584 -11.63 -3.69 4.08
CA ARG A 584 -10.99 -4.27 2.87
C ARG A 584 -11.88 -4.19 1.63
N GLN A 585 -13.19 -4.41 1.80
CA GLN A 585 -14.15 -4.33 0.69
C GLN A 585 -14.24 -2.92 0.09
N GLU A 586 -14.05 -1.85 0.87
CA GLU A 586 -14.09 -0.48 0.34
C GLU A 586 -12.97 -0.22 -0.67
N PHE A 587 -11.79 -0.83 -0.51
CA PHE A 587 -10.72 -0.77 -1.50
C PHE A 587 -11.13 -1.46 -2.81
N THR A 588 -11.71 -2.66 -2.72
CA THR A 588 -12.20 -3.40 -3.89
C THR A 588 -13.30 -2.62 -4.62
N ARG A 589 -14.21 -1.97 -3.87
CA ARG A 589 -15.24 -1.08 -4.44
C ARG A 589 -14.62 0.09 -5.19
N TRP A 590 -13.61 0.74 -4.60
CA TRP A 590 -12.93 1.84 -5.26
C TRP A 590 -12.15 1.41 -6.51
N GLN A 591 -11.46 0.27 -6.48
CA GLN A 591 -10.82 -0.31 -7.67
C GLN A 591 -11.84 -0.60 -8.78
N SER A 592 -13.03 -1.07 -8.42
CA SER A 592 -14.13 -1.27 -9.39
C SER A 592 -14.61 0.05 -10.00
N LYS A 593 -14.66 1.14 -9.21
CA LYS A 593 -14.96 2.50 -9.72
C LYS A 593 -13.90 2.97 -10.71
N LEU A 594 -12.62 2.77 -10.40
CA LEU A 594 -11.51 3.09 -11.31
C LEU A 594 -11.65 2.35 -12.64
N SER A 595 -11.83 1.03 -12.58
CA SER A 595 -11.98 0.18 -13.76
C SER A 595 -13.18 0.62 -14.62
N SER A 596 -14.34 0.84 -13.98
CA SER A 596 -15.56 1.28 -14.68
C SER A 596 -15.42 2.66 -15.34
N ALA A 597 -14.63 3.55 -14.72
CA ALA A 597 -14.36 4.89 -15.25
C ALA A 597 -13.18 4.95 -16.23
N GLY A 598 -12.48 3.83 -16.47
CA GLY A 598 -11.27 3.81 -17.31
C GLY A 598 -10.11 4.64 -16.72
N ILE A 599 -10.06 4.79 -15.39
CA ILE A 599 -9.06 5.61 -14.69
C ILE A 599 -7.91 4.75 -14.20
N LYS A 600 -6.68 5.14 -14.53
CA LYS A 600 -5.44 4.64 -13.92
C LYS A 600 -4.91 5.66 -12.91
N VAL A 601 -4.39 5.18 -11.79
CA VAL A 601 -3.80 6.00 -10.72
C VAL A 601 -2.30 5.72 -10.62
N GLY A 602 -1.52 6.78 -10.42
CA GLY A 602 -0.06 6.71 -10.37
C GLY A 602 0.62 6.63 -11.74
N PRO A 603 1.96 6.66 -11.75
CA PRO A 603 2.80 6.71 -12.94
C PRO A 603 2.92 5.39 -13.71
#